data_AF-A0A6I4IDZ3-F1
#
_entry.id   AF-A0A6I4IDZ3-F1
#
_cell.length_a   1.000
_cell.length_b   1.000
_cell.length_c   1.000
_cell.angle_alpha   90.00
_cell.angle_beta   90.00
_cell.angle_gamma   90.00
#
_symmetry.space_group_name_H-M   'P 1'
#
loop_
_entity.id
_entity.type
_entity.pdbx_description
1 polymer ?
#
loop_
_entity_poly.entity_id
_entity_poly.type
_entity_poly.pdbx_seq_one_letter_code
_entity_poly.pdbx_strand_id
1 'polypeptide(L)'
;MKRLLLVVALLVSFFTNGKEKYKYVIVPEQFSFFKEPNQYNLNALTKSFFETEGFTVLYDTDKLPDELVKNRCLALYINAIENKSMFVTKIAINIRDCRNEVLLVSEEGSSREKSYEKAYTQTFRAALTSLKGKLNSFEIPADTKTSVSDVIIEKPSVLEDLIPTGTELGNKNILYALPTDTGYKLVNAVPNVIFELNKTTIPDLYLAERGLMDAGIFYKKEGVWNYEYYKKGKLVIEKVEVKF
;
A
#
# COMPACT_ATOMS: atom_id res chain seq x y z
N MET A 1 -53.58 0.15 18.72
CA MET A 1 -52.58 -0.45 17.79
C MET A 1 -51.84 0.58 16.93
N LYS A 2 -52.46 1.66 16.42
CA LYS A 2 -51.75 2.71 15.64
C LYS A 2 -50.66 3.48 16.41
N ARG A 3 -50.83 3.70 17.72
CA ARG A 3 -49.82 4.37 18.58
C ARG A 3 -48.59 3.51 18.87
N LEU A 4 -48.73 2.19 18.85
CA LEU A 4 -47.60 1.26 19.06
C LEU A 4 -46.74 1.16 17.79
N LEU A 5 -47.38 1.23 16.61
CA LEU A 5 -46.71 1.20 15.31
C LEU A 5 -45.82 2.43 15.06
N LEU A 6 -46.21 3.60 15.57
CA LEU A 6 -45.41 4.83 15.51
C LEU A 6 -44.15 4.79 16.38
N VAL A 7 -44.20 4.09 17.52
CA VAL A 7 -43.05 3.95 18.42
C VAL A 7 -42.02 2.97 17.85
N VAL A 8 -42.47 1.89 17.18
CA VAL A 8 -41.59 0.94 16.51
C VAL A 8 -40.90 1.57 15.29
N ALA A 9 -41.59 2.41 14.53
CA ALA A 9 -41.00 3.12 13.38
C ALA A 9 -39.90 4.14 13.78
N LEU A 10 -39.95 4.69 15.00
CA LEU A 10 -38.94 5.65 15.47
C LEU A 10 -37.63 4.98 15.92
N LEU A 11 -37.68 3.71 16.31
CA LEU A 11 -36.51 2.96 16.83
C LEU A 11 -35.61 2.40 15.72
N VAL A 12 -36.09 2.29 14.47
CA VAL A 12 -35.31 1.74 13.34
C VAL A 12 -34.32 2.77 12.75
N SER A 13 -34.39 4.03 13.15
CA SER A 13 -33.59 5.14 12.60
C SER A 13 -32.15 5.22 13.12
N PHE A 14 -31.74 4.37 14.08
CA PHE A 14 -30.46 4.54 14.79
C PHE A 14 -29.34 3.58 14.37
N PHE A 15 -29.46 2.86 13.25
CA PHE A 15 -28.33 2.09 12.71
C PHE A 15 -27.33 3.01 12.00
N THR A 16 -26.56 3.78 12.77
CA THR A 16 -25.34 4.40 12.27
C THR A 16 -24.28 3.30 12.19
N ASN A 17 -23.97 2.86 10.97
CA ASN A 17 -22.78 2.04 10.74
C ASN A 17 -21.56 2.90 11.09
N GLY A 18 -21.05 2.77 12.31
CA GLY A 18 -19.79 3.39 12.72
C GLY A 18 -18.68 2.85 11.82
N LYS A 19 -18.24 3.68 10.87
CA LYS A 19 -17.08 3.38 10.03
C LYS A 19 -15.82 3.65 10.84
N GLU A 20 -14.91 2.69 10.80
CA GLU A 20 -13.65 2.78 11.55
C GLU A 20 -12.74 3.83 10.90
N LYS A 21 -12.03 4.59 11.73
CA LYS A 21 -11.06 5.60 11.29
C LYS A 21 -9.67 5.01 11.28
N TYR A 22 -8.83 5.50 10.38
CA TYR A 22 -7.41 5.14 10.38
C TYR A 22 -6.73 5.62 11.68
N LYS A 23 -6.03 4.70 12.35
CA LYS A 23 -5.36 4.96 13.62
C LYS A 23 -3.87 5.26 13.42
N TYR A 24 -3.29 4.68 12.38
CA TYR A 24 -1.86 4.73 12.12
C TYR A 24 -1.53 5.45 10.82
N VAL A 25 -0.35 6.04 10.76
CA VAL A 25 0.22 6.60 9.53
C VAL A 25 1.65 6.07 9.40
N ILE A 26 2.01 5.61 8.22
CA ILE A 26 3.35 5.13 7.90
C ILE A 26 4.01 6.16 6.99
N VAL A 27 5.13 6.70 7.46
CA VAL A 27 5.97 7.65 6.73
C VAL A 27 7.25 6.93 6.33
N PRO A 28 7.74 7.06 5.10
CA PRO A 28 9.02 6.46 4.73
C PRO A 28 10.14 7.10 5.55
N GLU A 29 11.15 6.35 5.97
CA GLU A 29 12.34 6.92 6.62
C GLU A 29 13.22 7.70 5.61
N GLN A 30 13.08 7.37 4.32
CA GLN A 30 13.77 8.02 3.21
C GLN A 30 12.79 8.23 2.04
N PHE A 31 12.62 9.48 1.59
CA PHE A 31 11.87 9.73 0.35
C PHE A 31 12.67 9.29 -0.87
N SER A 32 11.99 8.76 -1.89
CA SER A 32 12.62 8.13 -3.07
C SER A 32 13.56 9.05 -3.86
N PHE A 33 13.34 10.36 -3.81
CA PHE A 33 14.16 11.36 -4.49
C PHE A 33 15.39 11.83 -3.69
N PHE A 34 15.55 11.40 -2.44
CA PHE A 34 16.73 11.67 -1.63
C PHE A 34 17.65 10.45 -1.54
N LYS A 35 18.95 10.71 -1.32
CA LYS A 35 19.95 9.66 -1.18
C LYS A 35 20.14 9.21 0.25
N GLU A 36 19.88 10.12 1.20
CA GLU A 36 20.06 9.90 2.62
C GLU A 36 18.70 9.83 3.34
N PRO A 37 18.59 8.99 4.39
CA PRO A 37 17.41 8.96 5.24
C PRO A 37 17.25 10.30 5.95
N ASN A 38 16.00 10.73 6.12
CA ASN A 38 15.65 11.99 6.77
C ASN A 38 16.44 13.22 6.27
N GLN A 39 16.78 13.26 4.97
CA GLN A 39 17.51 14.39 4.39
C GLN A 39 16.73 15.70 4.59
N TYR A 40 17.44 16.74 5.05
CA TYR A 40 16.86 18.04 5.46
C TYR A 40 15.78 17.96 6.56
N ASN A 41 15.75 16.87 7.33
CA ASN A 41 14.75 16.60 8.37
C ASN A 41 13.30 16.54 7.87
N LEU A 42 13.07 16.23 6.58
CA LEU A 42 11.73 16.26 6.00
C LEU A 42 10.86 15.07 6.43
N ASN A 43 11.45 13.91 6.67
CA ASN A 43 10.75 12.72 7.13
C ASN A 43 10.25 12.94 8.57
N ALA A 44 11.13 13.48 9.43
CA ALA A 44 10.77 13.92 10.79
C ALA A 44 9.71 15.03 10.79
N LEU A 45 9.82 16.02 9.88
CA LEU A 45 8.81 17.06 9.71
C LEU A 45 7.44 16.48 9.34
N THR A 46 7.41 15.53 8.41
CA THR A 46 6.20 14.85 7.97
C THR A 46 5.61 14.02 9.11
N LYS A 47 6.44 13.28 9.84
CA LYS A 47 6.05 12.53 11.04
C LYS A 47 5.38 13.43 12.07
N SER A 48 6.06 14.50 12.46
CA SER A 48 5.55 15.47 13.43
C SER A 48 4.22 16.08 13.00
N PHE A 49 4.05 16.39 11.72
CA PHE A 49 2.78 16.91 11.20
C PHE A 49 1.62 15.93 11.44
N PHE A 50 1.75 14.65 11.05
CA PHE A 50 0.68 13.68 11.24
C PHE A 50 0.44 13.31 12.71
N GLU A 51 1.48 13.36 13.55
CA GLU A 51 1.32 13.25 15.01
C GLU A 51 0.48 14.40 15.57
N THR A 52 0.70 15.64 15.10
CA THR A 52 -0.10 16.80 15.53
C THR A 52 -1.55 16.75 15.03
N GLU A 53 -1.81 16.05 13.94
CA GLU A 53 -3.17 15.80 13.43
C GLU A 53 -3.86 14.62 14.14
N GLY A 54 -3.18 13.96 15.09
CA GLY A 54 -3.77 12.94 15.97
C GLY A 54 -3.54 11.49 15.57
N PHE A 55 -2.62 11.21 14.64
CA PHE A 55 -2.28 9.86 14.23
C PHE A 55 -1.09 9.28 15.01
N THR A 56 -1.07 7.95 15.17
CA THR A 56 0.15 7.27 15.62
C THR A 56 1.05 7.02 14.41
N VAL A 57 2.17 7.73 14.34
CA VAL A 57 3.03 7.72 13.16
C VAL A 57 4.26 6.83 13.36
N LEU A 58 4.50 5.94 12.41
CA LEU A 58 5.62 4.99 12.39
C LEU A 58 6.43 5.19 11.10
N TYR A 59 7.73 4.89 11.16
CA TYR A 59 8.51 4.76 9.94
C TYR A 59 8.28 3.40 9.28
N ASP A 60 8.53 3.30 7.98
CA ASP A 60 8.44 2.04 7.22
C ASP A 60 9.47 0.99 7.64
N THR A 61 10.55 1.41 8.32
CA THR A 61 11.60 0.56 8.91
C THR A 61 11.34 0.19 10.37
N ASP A 62 10.37 0.83 11.03
CA ASP A 62 10.04 0.56 12.43
C ASP A 62 9.35 -0.79 12.60
N LYS A 63 9.47 -1.36 13.81
CA LYS A 63 8.71 -2.57 14.17
C LYS A 63 7.23 -2.21 14.31
N LEU A 64 6.41 -2.74 13.41
CA LEU A 64 4.97 -2.52 13.41
C LEU A 64 4.31 -3.24 14.61
N PRO A 65 3.34 -2.60 15.30
CA PRO A 65 2.52 -3.26 16.31
C PRO A 65 1.76 -4.47 15.75
N ASP A 66 1.49 -5.47 16.59
CA ASP A 66 0.79 -6.70 16.19
C ASP A 66 -0.58 -6.43 15.53
N GLU A 67 -1.24 -5.34 15.91
CA GLU A 67 -2.49 -4.87 15.29
C GLU A 67 -2.31 -4.54 13.80
N LEU A 68 -1.23 -3.85 13.44
CA LEU A 68 -0.91 -3.50 12.05
C LEU A 68 -0.41 -4.70 11.24
N VAL A 69 0.28 -5.63 11.90
CA VAL A 69 0.72 -6.88 11.25
C VAL A 69 -0.49 -7.72 10.86
N LYS A 70 -1.51 -7.79 11.72
CA LYS A 70 -2.76 -8.51 11.44
C LYS A 70 -3.66 -7.78 10.45
N ASN A 71 -3.72 -6.45 10.54
CA ASN A 71 -4.51 -5.62 9.62
C ASN A 71 -3.74 -4.37 9.18
N ARG A 72 -3.11 -4.47 8.00
CA ARG A 72 -2.32 -3.39 7.38
C ARG A 72 -3.17 -2.21 6.89
N CYS A 73 -4.49 -2.39 6.80
CA CYS A 73 -5.44 -1.37 6.36
C CYS A 73 -5.87 -0.41 7.47
N LEU A 74 -5.39 -0.61 8.70
CA LEU A 74 -5.56 0.36 9.79
C LEU A 74 -4.58 1.54 9.67
N ALA A 75 -3.62 1.47 8.76
CA ALA A 75 -2.61 2.48 8.50
C ALA A 75 -2.83 3.19 7.16
N LEU A 76 -2.57 4.50 7.14
CA LEU A 76 -2.39 5.30 5.93
C LEU A 76 -0.92 5.32 5.54
N TYR A 77 -0.63 5.36 4.25
CA TYR A 77 0.73 5.37 3.72
C TYR A 77 1.03 6.71 3.06
N ILE A 78 2.05 7.39 3.54
CA ILE A 78 2.44 8.71 3.05
C ILE A 78 3.57 8.58 2.05
N ASN A 79 3.48 9.27 0.93
CA ASN A 79 4.61 9.44 0.02
C ASN A 79 4.73 10.90 -0.41
N ALA A 80 5.94 11.34 -0.72
CA ALA A 80 6.19 12.63 -1.33
C ALA A 80 6.58 12.42 -2.80
N ILE A 81 5.99 13.20 -3.70
CA ILE A 81 6.33 13.21 -5.12
C ILE A 81 6.96 14.54 -5.47
N GLU A 82 8.11 14.46 -6.15
CA GLU A 82 8.85 15.63 -6.60
C GLU A 82 8.62 15.94 -8.09
N ASN A 83 8.22 17.17 -8.36
CA ASN A 83 8.06 17.73 -9.70
C ASN A 83 9.06 18.88 -9.90
N LYS A 84 10.32 18.55 -10.17
CA LYS A 84 11.36 19.57 -10.40
C LYS A 84 11.16 20.32 -11.73
N SER A 85 11.24 21.64 -11.66
CA SER A 85 11.44 22.52 -12.81
C SER A 85 12.77 23.27 -12.68
N MET A 86 13.31 23.81 -13.77
CA MET A 86 14.67 24.37 -13.85
C MET A 86 15.03 25.38 -12.74
N PHE A 87 14.04 26.11 -12.20
CA PHE A 87 14.23 27.10 -11.13
C PHE A 87 13.20 26.98 -9.99
N VAL A 88 12.42 25.90 -9.97
CA VAL A 88 11.32 25.74 -9.01
C VAL A 88 11.29 24.32 -8.49
N THR A 89 11.42 24.17 -7.18
CA THR A 89 11.18 22.90 -6.49
C THR A 89 9.69 22.80 -6.18
N LYS A 90 9.05 21.72 -6.62
CA LYS A 90 7.64 21.44 -6.34
C LYS A 90 7.49 20.05 -5.74
N ILE A 91 6.69 19.95 -4.69
CA ILE A 91 6.42 18.70 -3.97
C ILE A 91 4.92 18.60 -3.71
N ALA A 92 4.37 17.42 -3.93
CA ALA A 92 3.04 17.03 -3.47
C ALA A 92 3.14 15.84 -2.50
N ILE A 93 2.28 15.82 -1.48
CA ILE A 93 2.18 14.72 -0.52
C ILE A 93 0.96 13.88 -0.88
N ASN A 94 1.19 12.59 -1.10
CA ASN A 94 0.16 11.60 -1.39
C ASN A 94 -0.14 10.78 -0.15
N ILE A 95 -1.42 10.62 0.14
CA ILE A 95 -1.96 9.76 1.17
C ILE A 95 -2.63 8.58 0.48
N ARG A 96 -2.19 7.36 0.80
CA ARG A 96 -2.69 6.12 0.21
C ARG A 96 -3.25 5.17 1.27
N ASP A 97 -4.16 4.31 0.84
CA ASP A 97 -4.62 3.17 1.65
C ASP A 97 -3.68 1.95 1.50
N CYS A 98 -4.01 0.85 2.16
CA CYS A 98 -3.28 -0.42 2.06
C CYS A 98 -3.35 -1.09 0.69
N ARG A 99 -4.29 -0.68 -0.17
CA ARG A 99 -4.48 -1.16 -1.54
C ARG A 99 -3.78 -0.27 -2.56
N ASN A 100 -2.92 0.65 -2.11
CA ASN A 100 -2.22 1.64 -2.91
C ASN A 100 -3.15 2.66 -3.61
N GLU A 101 -4.42 2.74 -3.24
CA GLU A 101 -5.34 3.75 -3.78
C GLU A 101 -5.01 5.12 -3.16
N VAL A 102 -4.88 6.14 -4.01
CA VAL A 102 -4.61 7.50 -3.55
C VAL A 102 -5.90 8.12 -3.04
N LEU A 103 -6.01 8.24 -1.71
CA LEU A 103 -7.19 8.80 -1.05
C LEU A 103 -7.19 10.34 -1.13
N LEU A 104 -6.02 10.95 -0.98
CA LEU A 104 -5.86 12.39 -1.03
C LEU A 104 -4.46 12.77 -1.50
N VAL A 105 -4.40 13.86 -2.26
CA VAL A 105 -3.16 14.53 -2.65
C VAL A 105 -3.22 15.93 -2.07
N SER A 106 -2.12 16.38 -1.48
CA SER A 106 -1.99 17.75 -1.01
C SER A 106 -2.02 18.75 -2.18
N GLU A 107 -2.24 20.02 -1.87
CA GLU A 107 -1.89 21.05 -2.84
C GLU A 107 -0.37 21.02 -3.07
N GLU A 108 0.05 21.31 -4.31
CA GLU A 108 1.46 21.30 -4.68
C GLU A 108 2.15 22.48 -3.99
N GLY A 109 3.07 22.18 -3.07
CA GLY A 109 3.98 23.18 -2.55
C GLY A 109 4.94 23.60 -3.65
N SER A 110 5.39 24.85 -3.66
CA SER A 110 6.45 25.30 -4.57
C SER A 110 7.40 26.28 -3.90
N SER A 111 8.67 26.25 -4.27
CA SER A 111 9.69 27.22 -3.84
C SER A 111 10.66 27.54 -4.97
N ARG A 112 11.08 28.81 -5.03
CA ARG A 112 12.11 29.33 -5.94
C ARG A 112 13.44 29.59 -5.23
N GLU A 113 13.55 29.17 -3.97
CA GLU A 113 14.74 29.38 -3.17
C GLU A 113 15.92 28.62 -3.76
N LYS A 114 17.10 29.25 -3.82
CA LYS A 114 18.29 28.64 -4.43
C LYS A 114 18.92 27.58 -3.53
N SER A 115 18.77 27.74 -2.21
CA SER A 115 19.22 26.75 -1.23
C SER A 115 18.26 25.55 -1.23
N TYR A 116 18.77 24.37 -1.58
CA TYR A 116 17.97 23.14 -1.62
C TYR A 116 17.25 22.87 -0.29
N GLU A 117 17.96 22.90 0.84
CA GLU A 117 17.38 22.68 2.17
C GLU A 117 16.18 23.60 2.43
N LYS A 118 16.35 24.90 2.16
CA LYS A 118 15.27 25.88 2.35
C LYS A 118 14.12 25.66 1.38
N ALA A 119 14.43 25.41 0.11
CA ALA A 119 13.43 25.14 -0.92
C ALA A 119 12.56 23.96 -0.50
N TYR A 120 13.17 22.79 -0.23
CA TYR A 120 12.46 21.59 0.18
C TYR A 120 11.65 21.80 1.45
N THR A 121 12.23 22.42 2.48
CA THR A 121 11.52 22.63 3.75
C THR A 121 10.30 23.55 3.56
N GLN A 122 10.42 24.61 2.76
CA GLN A 122 9.29 25.49 2.43
C GLN A 122 8.20 24.74 1.67
N THR A 123 8.59 23.98 0.65
CA THR A 123 7.67 23.22 -0.20
C THR A 123 6.92 22.15 0.61
N PHE A 124 7.61 21.41 1.47
CA PHE A 124 6.99 20.42 2.36
C PHE A 124 6.04 21.07 3.36
N ARG A 125 6.43 22.18 4.00
CA ARG A 125 5.54 22.90 4.92
C ARG A 125 4.27 23.38 4.22
N ALA A 126 4.38 23.93 3.02
CA ALA A 126 3.23 24.36 2.24
C ALA A 126 2.30 23.19 1.90
N ALA A 127 2.86 22.09 1.40
CA ALA A 127 2.11 20.89 1.06
C ALA A 127 1.40 20.29 2.29
N LEU A 128 2.11 20.10 3.41
CA LEU A 128 1.53 19.56 4.65
C LEU A 128 0.46 20.50 5.23
N THR A 129 0.70 21.82 5.24
CA THR A 129 -0.30 22.79 5.74
C THR A 129 -1.60 22.72 4.94
N SER A 130 -1.54 22.45 3.63
CA SER A 130 -2.74 22.29 2.80
C SER A 130 -3.61 21.07 3.15
N LEU A 131 -3.04 20.09 3.86
CA LEU A 131 -3.73 18.88 4.34
C LEU A 131 -4.42 19.08 5.69
N LYS A 132 -4.05 20.14 6.43
CA LYS A 132 -4.56 20.41 7.77
C LYS A 132 -6.09 20.44 7.78
N GLY A 133 -6.70 19.66 8.66
CA GLY A 133 -8.17 19.56 8.77
C GLY A 133 -8.88 18.75 7.67
N LYS A 134 -8.18 18.29 6.63
CA LYS A 134 -8.73 17.40 5.59
C LYS A 134 -8.57 15.92 5.94
N LEU A 135 -7.79 15.58 6.96
CA LEU A 135 -7.43 14.20 7.32
C LEU A 135 -8.50 13.45 8.13
N ASN A 136 -9.45 14.18 8.75
CA ASN A 136 -10.46 13.59 9.62
C ASN A 136 -11.60 12.87 8.88
N SER A 137 -11.62 12.96 7.55
CA SER A 137 -12.65 12.38 6.68
C SER A 137 -12.29 11.00 6.14
N PHE A 138 -11.12 10.45 6.47
CA PHE A 138 -10.73 9.13 5.98
C PHE A 138 -11.41 8.04 6.80
N GLU A 139 -12.34 7.36 6.14
CA GLU A 139 -13.05 6.21 6.66
C GLU A 139 -12.45 4.95 6.05
N ILE A 140 -12.22 3.94 6.87
CA ILE A 140 -11.82 2.61 6.39
C ILE A 140 -13.02 2.04 5.61
N PRO A 141 -12.83 1.58 4.36
CA PRO A 141 -13.87 0.89 3.61
C PRO A 141 -14.47 -0.24 4.43
N ALA A 142 -15.80 -0.38 4.43
CA ALA A 142 -16.53 -1.25 5.35
C ALA A 142 -16.32 -2.77 5.16
N ASP A 143 -15.41 -3.20 4.29
CA ASP A 143 -15.11 -4.61 4.02
C ASP A 143 -14.20 -5.27 5.06
N THR A 144 -13.84 -4.58 6.15
CA THR A 144 -12.99 -5.10 7.23
C THR A 144 -13.69 -5.34 8.57
N LYS A 145 -14.95 -5.78 8.55
CA LYS A 145 -15.57 -6.44 9.72
C LYS A 145 -15.58 -7.96 9.53
N THR A 146 -14.43 -8.61 9.65
CA THR A 146 -14.42 -10.04 10.02
C THR A 146 -14.50 -10.11 11.54
N SER A 147 -15.75 -10.08 12.00
CA SER A 147 -16.14 -10.69 13.26
C SER A 147 -15.73 -12.16 13.23
N VAL A 148 -14.94 -12.56 14.22
CA VAL A 148 -14.75 -13.96 14.59
C VAL A 148 -16.10 -14.50 15.07
N SER A 149 -16.83 -15.20 14.21
CA SER A 149 -17.85 -16.17 14.60
C SER A 149 -18.14 -17.07 13.40
N ASP A 150 -18.04 -18.36 13.68
CA ASP A 150 -18.27 -19.53 12.82
C ASP A 150 -19.14 -19.28 11.58
N VAL A 151 -18.52 -19.37 10.40
CA VAL A 151 -19.25 -19.67 9.16
C VAL A 151 -18.64 -20.94 8.58
N ILE A 152 -19.50 -21.94 8.58
CA ILE A 152 -19.38 -23.25 7.96
C ILE A 152 -18.78 -23.10 6.56
N ILE A 153 -17.73 -23.88 6.34
CA ILE A 153 -17.05 -24.07 5.06
C ILE A 153 -18.08 -24.58 4.04
N GLU A 154 -18.55 -23.72 3.16
CA GLU A 154 -19.08 -24.16 1.88
C GLU A 154 -17.94 -24.16 0.87
N LYS A 155 -17.45 -25.37 0.59
CA LYS A 155 -16.37 -25.73 -0.32
C LYS A 155 -16.65 -25.19 -1.74
N PRO A 156 -15.79 -24.34 -2.32
CA PRO A 156 -15.72 -24.17 -3.76
C PRO A 156 -14.94 -25.35 -4.35
N SER A 157 -15.68 -26.33 -4.85
CA SER A 157 -15.24 -27.61 -5.40
C SER A 157 -14.61 -27.53 -6.80
N VAL A 158 -13.76 -26.53 -7.11
CA VAL A 158 -13.20 -26.39 -8.48
C VAL A 158 -11.68 -26.11 -8.53
N LEU A 159 -10.95 -26.29 -7.42
CA LEU A 159 -9.50 -26.03 -7.37
C LEU A 159 -8.64 -27.26 -6.99
N GLU A 160 -9.22 -28.45 -6.87
CA GLU A 160 -8.51 -29.65 -6.43
C GLU A 160 -7.65 -30.34 -7.51
N ASP A 161 -7.69 -29.90 -8.77
CA ASP A 161 -6.99 -30.59 -9.88
C ASP A 161 -5.59 -30.03 -10.24
N LEU A 162 -5.12 -28.96 -9.59
CA LEU A 162 -3.80 -28.38 -9.90
C LEU A 162 -2.74 -28.57 -8.79
N ILE A 163 -3.06 -29.28 -7.72
CA ILE A 163 -2.09 -29.61 -6.67
C ILE A 163 -1.65 -31.06 -6.86
N PRO A 164 -0.40 -31.34 -7.30
CA PRO A 164 0.15 -32.68 -7.21
C PRO A 164 0.22 -33.06 -5.73
N THR A 165 -0.60 -34.03 -5.36
CA THR A 165 -0.52 -34.68 -4.04
C THR A 165 0.67 -35.61 -4.07
N GLY A 166 1.74 -35.28 -3.33
CA GLY A 166 2.84 -36.20 -3.10
C GLY A 166 4.20 -35.53 -2.98
N THR A 167 4.67 -35.40 -1.74
CA THR A 167 6.09 -35.41 -1.34
C THR A 167 7.03 -34.47 -2.09
N GLU A 168 7.06 -33.19 -1.71
CA GLU A 168 8.30 -32.41 -1.54
C GLU A 168 8.06 -31.31 -0.48
N LEU A 169 8.10 -31.71 0.79
CA LEU A 169 8.28 -30.79 1.90
C LEU A 169 9.75 -30.32 1.85
N GLY A 170 10.03 -29.27 1.07
CA GLY A 170 11.42 -28.82 0.86
C GLY A 170 11.59 -27.31 0.80
N ASN A 171 10.87 -26.62 -0.08
CA ASN A 171 11.15 -25.20 -0.34
C ASN A 171 9.95 -24.31 0.00
N LYS A 172 10.10 -23.57 1.11
CA LYS A 172 9.19 -22.51 1.58
C LYS A 172 9.09 -21.30 0.62
N ASN A 173 9.65 -21.40 -0.59
CA ASN A 173 9.91 -20.29 -1.51
C ASN A 173 9.32 -20.47 -2.93
N ILE A 174 8.56 -21.54 -3.17
CA ILE A 174 7.87 -21.75 -4.47
C ILE A 174 6.56 -20.96 -4.48
N LEU A 175 6.33 -20.21 -5.57
CA LEU A 175 5.11 -19.47 -5.83
C LEU A 175 4.21 -20.19 -6.85
N TYR A 176 2.93 -19.84 -6.84
CA TYR A 176 1.90 -20.38 -7.73
C TYR A 176 1.22 -19.23 -8.47
N ALA A 177 1.06 -19.33 -9.79
CA ALA A 177 0.40 -18.31 -10.58
C ALA A 177 -1.12 -18.55 -10.62
N LEU A 178 -1.88 -17.53 -10.24
CA LEU A 178 -3.34 -17.49 -10.37
C LEU A 178 -3.71 -16.54 -11.52
N PRO A 179 -4.48 -16.96 -12.52
CA PRO A 179 -4.84 -16.10 -13.65
C PRO A 179 -5.73 -14.93 -13.23
N THR A 180 -5.56 -13.78 -13.89
CA THR A 180 -6.43 -12.61 -13.79
C THR A 180 -6.82 -12.12 -15.19
N ASP A 181 -7.72 -11.14 -15.27
CA ASP A 181 -8.16 -10.54 -16.53
C ASP A 181 -6.98 -9.95 -17.34
N THR A 182 -5.97 -9.41 -16.65
CA THR A 182 -4.82 -8.73 -17.28
C THR A 182 -3.51 -9.52 -17.21
N GLY A 183 -3.46 -10.65 -16.49
CA GLY A 183 -2.25 -11.45 -16.34
C GLY A 183 -2.36 -12.51 -15.26
N TYR A 184 -1.53 -12.38 -14.21
CA TYR A 184 -1.44 -13.37 -13.12
C TYR A 184 -1.14 -12.70 -11.77
N LYS A 185 -1.58 -13.32 -10.68
CA LYS A 185 -1.07 -13.05 -9.32
C LYS A 185 -0.22 -14.23 -8.87
N LEU A 186 0.98 -13.98 -8.38
CA LEU A 186 1.83 -15.03 -7.82
C LEU A 186 1.63 -15.09 -6.31
N VAL A 187 1.16 -16.23 -5.81
CA VAL A 187 0.88 -16.46 -4.39
C VAL A 187 1.82 -17.51 -3.78
N ASN A 188 2.07 -17.41 -2.48
CA ASN A 188 2.76 -18.47 -1.74
C ASN A 188 1.78 -19.58 -1.29
N ALA A 189 2.30 -20.62 -0.63
CA ALA A 189 1.51 -21.75 -0.12
C ALA A 189 0.45 -21.37 0.95
N VAL A 190 0.48 -20.13 1.48
CA VAL A 190 -0.49 -19.60 2.45
C VAL A 190 -1.31 -18.47 1.78
N PRO A 191 -1.80 -18.72 0.55
CA PRO A 191 -2.30 -17.79 -0.48
C PRO A 191 -1.98 -16.27 -0.39
N ASN A 192 -0.82 -15.86 0.10
CA ASN A 192 -0.47 -14.45 0.16
C ASN A 192 0.06 -14.01 -1.21
N VAL A 193 -0.49 -12.92 -1.75
CA VAL A 193 -0.04 -12.33 -3.02
C VAL A 193 1.34 -11.72 -2.84
N ILE A 194 2.30 -12.23 -3.60
CA ILE A 194 3.69 -11.75 -3.62
C ILE A 194 3.92 -10.85 -4.82
N PHE A 195 3.47 -11.26 -6.02
CA PHE A 195 3.59 -10.47 -7.24
C PHE A 195 2.23 -10.27 -7.90
N GLU A 196 2.06 -9.10 -8.53
CA GLU A 196 1.03 -8.86 -9.54
C GLU A 196 1.71 -8.70 -10.90
N LEU A 197 1.31 -9.54 -11.86
CA LEU A 197 1.88 -9.62 -13.20
C LEU A 197 0.85 -9.18 -14.24
N ASN A 198 1.20 -8.20 -15.05
CA ASN A 198 0.42 -7.78 -16.22
C ASN A 198 1.08 -8.29 -17.50
N LYS A 199 0.28 -8.90 -18.39
CA LYS A 199 0.74 -9.41 -19.68
C LYS A 199 1.27 -8.28 -20.56
N THR A 200 2.37 -8.55 -21.24
CA THR A 200 2.86 -7.71 -22.34
C THR A 200 2.59 -8.40 -23.68
N THR A 201 2.90 -7.72 -24.78
CA THR A 201 2.87 -8.33 -26.12
C THR A 201 4.03 -9.30 -26.37
N ILE A 202 5.03 -9.33 -25.48
CA ILE A 202 6.20 -10.20 -25.58
C ILE A 202 5.92 -11.47 -24.76
N PRO A 203 6.05 -12.67 -25.37
CA PRO A 203 5.87 -13.93 -24.66
C PRO A 203 6.81 -14.05 -23.47
N ASP A 204 6.32 -14.66 -22.38
CA ASP A 204 7.08 -14.87 -21.14
C ASP A 204 7.72 -13.61 -20.53
N LEU A 205 7.19 -12.42 -20.84
CA LEU A 205 7.57 -11.14 -20.24
C LEU A 205 6.33 -10.44 -19.69
N TYR A 206 6.39 -10.08 -18.42
CA TYR A 206 5.32 -9.42 -17.68
C TYR A 206 5.84 -8.14 -17.04
N LEU A 207 4.97 -7.13 -16.94
CA LEU A 207 5.18 -6.02 -16.02
C LEU A 207 4.85 -6.53 -14.62
N ALA A 208 5.74 -6.27 -13.65
CA ALA A 208 5.66 -6.91 -12.36
C ALA A 208 5.78 -5.92 -11.21
N GLU A 209 4.83 -6.01 -10.30
CA GLU A 209 4.79 -5.25 -9.07
C GLU A 209 4.89 -6.20 -7.88
N ARG A 210 5.79 -5.89 -6.94
CA ARG A 210 5.99 -6.67 -5.71
C ARG A 210 5.64 -5.82 -4.49
N GLY A 211 4.35 -5.64 -4.27
CA GLY A 211 3.83 -4.82 -3.17
C GLY A 211 4.34 -3.37 -3.24
N LEU A 212 5.15 -2.97 -2.26
CA LEU A 212 5.73 -1.62 -2.14
C LEU A 212 7.15 -1.49 -2.73
N MET A 213 7.66 -2.52 -3.41
CA MET A 213 8.98 -2.50 -4.03
C MET A 213 8.95 -1.86 -5.41
N ASP A 214 10.13 -1.47 -5.91
CA ASP A 214 10.28 -0.86 -7.23
C ASP A 214 9.65 -1.75 -8.32
N ALA A 215 8.77 -1.17 -9.14
CA ALA A 215 8.20 -1.88 -10.27
C ALA A 215 9.30 -2.37 -11.22
N GLY A 216 9.12 -3.55 -11.79
CA GLY A 216 10.11 -4.20 -12.62
C GLY A 216 9.49 -5.04 -13.71
N ILE A 217 10.31 -5.89 -14.31
CA ILE A 217 9.87 -6.89 -15.28
C ILE A 217 10.04 -8.29 -14.70
N PHE A 218 9.10 -9.17 -15.01
CA PHE A 218 9.17 -10.57 -14.68
C PHE A 218 9.25 -11.37 -15.98
N TYR A 219 10.32 -12.13 -16.16
CA TYR A 219 10.57 -12.80 -17.43
C TYR A 219 11.21 -14.17 -17.30
N LYS A 220 10.99 -15.01 -18.30
CA LYS A 220 11.63 -16.33 -18.39
C LYS A 220 12.88 -16.24 -19.27
N LYS A 221 14.00 -16.75 -18.76
CA LYS A 221 15.24 -16.92 -19.53
C LYS A 221 15.83 -18.28 -19.22
N GLU A 222 16.10 -19.08 -20.26
CA GLU A 222 16.67 -20.43 -20.13
C GLU A 222 15.87 -21.35 -19.18
N GLY A 223 14.54 -21.24 -19.20
CA GLY A 223 13.67 -22.03 -18.35
C GLY A 223 13.47 -21.47 -16.92
N VAL A 224 14.24 -20.46 -16.53
CA VAL A 224 14.22 -19.86 -15.19
C VAL A 224 13.46 -18.54 -15.21
N TRP A 225 12.56 -18.35 -14.25
CA TRP A 225 11.86 -17.08 -14.06
C TRP A 225 12.71 -16.10 -13.24
N ASN A 226 12.78 -14.86 -13.70
CA ASN A 226 13.56 -13.79 -13.09
C ASN A 226 12.68 -12.57 -12.89
N TYR A 227 12.89 -11.88 -11.78
CA TYR A 227 12.37 -10.55 -11.52
C TYR A 227 13.51 -9.55 -11.56
N GLU A 228 13.44 -8.60 -12.49
CA GLU A 228 14.48 -7.60 -12.73
C GLU A 228 13.92 -6.21 -12.47
N TYR A 229 14.60 -5.48 -11.60
CA TYR A 229 14.17 -4.16 -11.15
C TYR A 229 15.38 -3.30 -10.77
N TYR A 230 15.17 -1.99 -10.71
CA TYR A 230 16.19 -1.05 -10.25
C TYR A 230 16.00 -0.73 -8.77
N LYS A 231 17.03 -0.97 -7.96
CA LYS A 231 17.06 -0.58 -6.54
C LYS A 231 18.19 0.41 -6.32
N LYS A 232 17.86 1.63 -5.89
CA LYS A 232 18.85 2.72 -5.66
C LYS A 232 19.78 2.94 -6.88
N GLY A 233 19.22 2.89 -8.08
CA GLY A 233 19.95 3.09 -9.35
C GLY A 233 20.82 1.92 -9.80
N LYS A 234 20.76 0.77 -9.11
CA LYS A 234 21.44 -0.47 -9.53
C LYS A 234 20.43 -1.48 -10.04
N LEU A 235 20.77 -2.14 -11.15
CA LEU A 235 20.00 -3.25 -11.67
C LEU A 235 20.15 -4.47 -10.76
N VAL A 236 19.04 -5.04 -10.31
CA VAL A 236 18.97 -6.24 -9.48
C VAL A 236 18.15 -7.28 -10.22
N ILE A 237 18.66 -8.52 -10.27
CA ILE A 237 17.99 -9.66 -10.89
C ILE A 237 17.82 -10.73 -9.81
N GLU A 238 16.57 -11.06 -9.49
CA GLU A 238 16.21 -12.09 -8.53
C GLU A 238 15.61 -13.30 -9.25
N LYS A 239 16.14 -14.49 -9.02
CA LYS A 239 15.54 -15.73 -9.51
C LYS A 239 14.30 -16.06 -8.68
N VAL A 240 13.21 -16.41 -9.35
CA VAL A 240 11.93 -16.73 -8.70
C VAL A 240 11.49 -18.12 -9.13
N GLU A 241 11.22 -18.99 -8.15
CA GLU A 241 10.62 -20.30 -8.41
C GLU A 241 9.11 -20.14 -8.45
N VAL A 242 8.50 -20.37 -9.62
CA VAL A 242 7.06 -20.26 -9.79
C VAL A 242 6.53 -21.37 -10.68
N LYS A 243 5.39 -21.93 -10.29
CA LYS A 243 4.57 -22.84 -11.09
C LYS A 243 3.42 -22.04 -11.70
N PHE A 244 3.39 -21.99 -13.02
CA PHE A 244 2.29 -21.42 -13.80
C PHE A 244 1.22 -22.47 -14.09
#